data_AF-A0A959DS06-F1
#
_entry.id   AF-A0A959DS06-F1
#
_cell.length_a   1.000
_cell.length_b   1.000
_cell.length_c   1.000
_cell.angle_alpha   90.00
_cell.angle_beta   90.00
_cell.angle_gamma   90.00
#
_symmetry.space_group_name_H-M   'P 1'
#
loop_
_entity.id
_entity.type
_entity.pdbx_description
1 polymer ?
#
loop_
_entity_poly.entity_id
_entity_poly.type
_entity_poly.pdbx_seq_one_letter_code
_entity_poly.pdbx_strand_id
1 'polypeptide(L)'
;IEFQHASHRGWIKELDYFQDEVKIFQNELVKVWQQNIQSFSIQEHIQEYRAILMKKLIHIDDYRHQILDLERKIAVGELDDIESIHAELAARMAEFKEEFETLKTTFHRFVVKHD
;
A
#
# COMPACT_ATOMS: atom_id res chain seq x y z
N ILE A 1 -22.68 -12.68 3.55
CA ILE A 1 -21.63 -12.72 4.59
C ILE A 1 -20.42 -13.57 4.14
N GLU A 2 -20.61 -14.81 3.66
CA GLU A 2 -19.49 -15.65 3.18
C GLU A 2 -18.67 -15.01 2.04
N PHE A 3 -19.35 -14.33 1.10
CA PHE A 3 -18.70 -13.53 0.04
C PHE A 3 -17.83 -12.41 0.62
N GLN A 4 -18.35 -11.65 1.59
CA GLN A 4 -17.61 -10.54 2.24
C GLN A 4 -16.34 -11.06 2.94
N HIS A 5 -16.44 -12.18 3.67
CA HIS A 5 -15.27 -12.81 4.29
C HIS A 5 -14.22 -13.28 3.27
N ALA A 6 -14.65 -13.82 2.13
CA ALA A 6 -13.74 -14.22 1.07
C ALA A 6 -13.00 -13.01 0.46
N SER A 7 -13.73 -11.92 0.21
CA SER A 7 -13.17 -10.65 -0.26
C SER A 7 -12.19 -10.04 0.74
N HIS A 8 -12.53 -10.00 2.04
CA HIS A 8 -11.65 -9.49 3.09
C HIS A 8 -10.31 -10.27 3.16
N ARG A 9 -10.37 -11.61 3.08
CA ARG A 9 -9.15 -12.43 2.99
C ARG A 9 -8.34 -12.15 1.73
N GLY A 10 -9.01 -11.89 0.60
CA GLY A 10 -8.37 -11.46 -0.64
C GLY A 10 -7.62 -10.14 -0.47
N TRP A 11 -8.28 -9.13 0.11
CA TRP A 11 -7.68 -7.82 0.35
C TRP A 11 -6.49 -7.88 1.30
N ILE A 12 -6.53 -8.68 2.37
CA ILE A 12 -5.36 -8.87 3.23
C ILE A 12 -4.16 -9.39 2.45
N LYS A 13 -4.35 -10.37 1.56
CA LYS A 13 -3.26 -10.88 0.70
C LYS A 13 -2.75 -9.81 -0.27
N GLU A 14 -3.62 -8.97 -0.83
CA GLU A 14 -3.20 -7.86 -1.68
C GLU A 14 -2.38 -6.83 -0.87
N LEU A 15 -2.79 -6.51 0.36
CA LEU A 15 -2.04 -5.64 1.26
C LEU A 15 -0.67 -6.22 1.65
N ASP A 16 -0.58 -7.53 1.87
CA ASP A 16 0.70 -8.23 2.11
C ASP A 16 1.64 -8.07 0.91
N TYR A 17 1.12 -8.28 -0.31
CA TYR A 17 1.87 -8.07 -1.54
C TYR A 17 2.36 -6.63 -1.67
N PHE A 18 1.50 -5.62 -1.46
CA PHE A 18 1.92 -4.21 -1.54
C PHE A 18 2.98 -3.86 -0.48
N GLN A 19 2.87 -4.41 0.74
CA GLN A 19 3.89 -4.21 1.75
C GLN A 19 5.25 -4.77 1.32
N ASP A 20 5.27 -5.94 0.70
CA ASP A 20 6.50 -6.55 0.21
C ASP A 20 7.11 -5.75 -0.96
N GLU A 21 6.29 -5.24 -1.88
CA GLU A 21 6.73 -4.32 -2.93
C GLU A 21 7.36 -3.05 -2.34
N VAL A 22 6.77 -2.46 -1.28
CA VAL A 22 7.36 -1.30 -0.62
C VAL A 22 8.75 -1.63 -0.04
N LYS A 23 8.93 -2.82 0.55
CA LYS A 23 10.26 -3.24 1.04
C LYS A 23 11.27 -3.35 -0.11
N ILE A 24 10.86 -3.86 -1.26
CA ILE A 24 11.70 -3.91 -2.47
C ILE A 24 12.10 -2.50 -2.89
N PHE A 25 11.15 -1.57 -2.99
CA PHE A 25 11.42 -0.17 -3.35
C PHE A 25 12.36 0.51 -2.35
N GLN A 26 12.21 0.26 -1.06
CA GLN A 26 13.12 0.78 -0.04
C GLN A 26 14.56 0.29 -0.25
N ASN A 27 14.74 -0.99 -0.59
CA ASN A 27 16.07 -1.55 -0.89
C ASN A 27 16.67 -0.94 -2.16
N GLU A 28 15.86 -0.70 -3.20
CA GLU A 28 16.31 -0.05 -4.42
C GLU A 28 16.72 1.41 -4.17
N LEU A 29 15.97 2.16 -3.36
CA LEU A 29 16.36 3.52 -2.95
C LEU A 29 17.70 3.56 -2.22
N VAL A 30 18.01 2.54 -1.42
CA VAL A 30 19.31 2.45 -0.74
C VAL A 30 20.44 2.27 -1.75
N LYS A 31 20.25 1.47 -2.80
CA LYS A 31 21.24 1.30 -3.87
C LYS A 31 21.47 2.61 -4.62
N VAL A 32 20.39 3.25 -5.08
CA VAL A 32 20.46 4.54 -5.80
C VAL A 32 21.13 5.60 -4.93
N TRP A 33 20.84 5.63 -3.62
CA TRP A 33 21.52 6.53 -2.68
C TRP A 33 23.04 6.30 -2.65
N GLN A 34 23.47 5.04 -2.55
CA GLN A 34 24.88 4.67 -2.48
C GLN A 34 25.63 5.05 -3.78
N GLN A 35 25.02 4.83 -4.94
CA GLN A 35 25.58 5.22 -6.25
C GLN A 35 25.65 6.75 -6.44
N ASN A 36 24.74 7.50 -5.80
CA ASN A 36 24.56 8.93 -6.04
C ASN A 36 24.84 9.80 -4.80
N ILE A 37 25.75 9.37 -3.92
CA ILE A 37 25.99 10.01 -2.61
C ILE A 37 26.44 11.49 -2.68
N GLN A 38 26.94 11.94 -3.83
CA GLN A 38 27.39 13.32 -4.05
C GLN A 38 26.34 14.20 -4.73
N SER A 39 25.23 13.62 -5.20
CA SER A 39 24.19 14.35 -5.92
C SER A 39 23.06 14.76 -4.98
N PHE A 40 23.13 16.00 -4.48
CA PHE A 40 22.09 16.57 -3.60
C PHE A 40 20.69 16.52 -4.22
N SER A 41 20.56 16.77 -5.53
CA SER A 41 19.27 16.70 -6.21
C SER A 41 18.69 15.28 -6.21
N ILE A 42 19.52 14.25 -6.39
CA ILE A 42 19.04 12.85 -6.34
C ILE A 42 18.69 12.47 -4.90
N GLN A 43 19.45 12.94 -3.92
CA GLN A 43 19.14 12.73 -2.50
C GLN A 43 17.78 13.31 -2.11
N GLU A 44 17.42 14.48 -2.60
CA GLU A 44 16.11 15.10 -2.37
C GLU A 44 14.97 14.21 -2.90
N HIS A 45 15.05 13.78 -4.15
CA HIS A 45 14.08 12.85 -4.74
C HIS A 45 13.98 11.53 -3.95
N ILE A 46 15.10 11.00 -3.44
CA ILE A 46 15.08 9.81 -2.59
C ILE A 46 14.30 10.06 -1.30
N GLN A 47 14.45 11.24 -0.66
CA GLN A 47 13.67 11.57 0.54
C GLN A 47 12.17 11.69 0.23
N GLU A 48 11.81 12.27 -0.93
CA GLU A 48 10.42 12.34 -1.38
C GLU A 48 9.83 10.94 -1.55
N TYR A 49 10.52 10.03 -2.25
CA TYR A 49 10.08 8.65 -2.38
C TYR A 49 9.98 7.94 -1.03
N ARG A 50 10.94 8.15 -0.11
CA ARG A 50 10.84 7.59 1.25
C ARG A 50 9.59 8.05 1.99
N ALA A 51 9.26 9.34 1.90
CA ALA A 51 8.06 9.89 2.52
C ALA A 51 6.79 9.31 1.89
N ILE A 52 6.75 9.15 0.56
CA ILE A 52 5.62 8.51 -0.14
C ILE A 52 5.47 7.05 0.30
N LEU A 53 6.55 6.27 0.31
CA LEU A 53 6.52 4.86 0.72
C LEU A 53 6.07 4.70 2.17
N MET A 54 6.51 5.58 3.07
CA MET A 54 6.04 5.59 4.46
C MET A 54 4.53 5.84 4.55
N LYS A 55 3.99 6.81 3.80
CA LYS A 55 2.55 7.05 3.74
C LYS A 55 1.79 5.82 3.23
N LYS A 56 2.31 5.12 2.22
CA LYS A 56 1.68 3.90 1.70
C LYS A 56 1.68 2.77 2.73
N LEU A 57 2.73 2.61 3.53
CA LEU A 57 2.74 1.65 4.64
C LEU A 57 1.69 1.97 5.70
N ILE A 58 1.54 3.25 6.06
CA ILE A 58 0.49 3.68 7.01
C ILE A 58 -0.90 3.32 6.47
N HIS A 59 -1.18 3.62 5.19
CA HIS A 59 -2.46 3.26 4.58
C HIS A 59 -2.69 1.74 4.56
N ILE A 60 -1.65 0.94 4.28
CA ILE A 60 -1.74 -0.52 4.31
C ILE A 60 -2.16 -1.00 5.70
N ASP A 61 -1.51 -0.49 6.75
CA ASP A 61 -1.84 -0.87 8.13
C ASP A 61 -3.25 -0.38 8.51
N ASP A 62 -3.64 0.82 8.13
CA ASP A 62 -5.00 1.33 8.35
C ASP A 62 -6.07 0.46 7.69
N TYR A 63 -5.83 -0.01 6.45
CA TYR A 63 -6.75 -0.91 5.77
C TYR A 63 -6.82 -2.28 6.45
N ARG A 64 -5.68 -2.83 6.91
CA ARG A 64 -5.68 -4.08 7.69
C ARG A 64 -6.51 -3.94 8.96
N HIS A 65 -6.32 -2.86 9.72
CA HIS A 65 -7.09 -2.61 10.93
C HIS A 65 -8.59 -2.49 10.64
N GLN A 66 -8.98 -1.78 9.58
CA GLN A 66 -10.39 -1.67 9.16
C GLN A 66 -10.98 -3.04 8.80
N ILE A 67 -10.26 -3.87 8.03
CA ILE A 67 -10.71 -5.21 7.66
C ILE A 67 -10.89 -6.09 8.91
N LEU A 68 -9.92 -6.08 9.83
CA LEU A 68 -9.99 -6.87 11.06
C LEU A 68 -11.12 -6.41 11.99
N ASP A 69 -11.35 -5.10 12.10
CA ASP A 69 -12.47 -4.56 12.87
C ASP A 69 -13.82 -4.98 12.27
N LEU A 70 -13.95 -4.92 10.94
CA LEU A 70 -15.14 -5.38 10.24
C LEU A 70 -15.39 -6.87 10.45
N GLU A 71 -14.37 -7.71 10.27
CA GLU A 71 -14.44 -9.15 10.54
C GLU A 71 -14.91 -9.44 11.97
N ARG A 72 -14.35 -8.74 12.96
CA ARG A 72 -14.78 -8.86 14.36
C ARG A 72 -16.25 -8.52 14.53
N LYS A 73 -16.70 -7.37 14.02
CA LYS A 73 -18.09 -6.90 14.16
C LYS A 73 -19.08 -7.81 13.44
N ILE A 74 -18.71 -8.36 12.28
CA ILE A 74 -19.51 -9.36 11.56
C ILE A 74 -19.66 -10.63 12.41
N ALA A 75 -18.59 -11.09 13.05
CA ALA A 75 -18.61 -12.30 13.88
C ALA A 75 -19.53 -12.18 15.10
N VAL A 76 -19.71 -10.98 15.66
CA VAL A 76 -20.61 -10.72 16.80
C VAL A 76 -22.01 -10.25 16.38
N GLY A 77 -22.26 -10.10 15.06
CA GLY A 77 -23.57 -9.68 14.54
C GLY A 77 -23.91 -8.20 14.80
N GLU A 78 -22.92 -7.35 15.04
CA GLU A 78 -23.09 -5.91 15.37
C GLU A 78 -23.10 -5.01 14.11
N LEU A 79 -23.43 -5.55 12.94
CA LEU A 79 -23.26 -4.84 11.68
C LEU A 79 -24.51 -4.90 10.79
N ASP A 80 -25.33 -3.86 10.89
CA ASP A 80 -26.61 -3.75 10.18
C ASP A 80 -26.46 -3.40 8.69
N ASP A 81 -25.37 -2.70 8.31
CA ASP A 81 -25.12 -2.25 6.93
C ASP A 81 -23.76 -2.73 6.38
N ILE A 82 -23.56 -4.05 6.44
CA ILE A 82 -22.32 -4.69 5.96
C ILE A 82 -22.06 -4.46 4.48
N GLU A 83 -23.11 -4.38 3.66
CA GLU A 83 -22.97 -4.26 2.21
C GLU A 83 -22.44 -2.89 1.81
N SER A 84 -22.98 -1.82 2.38
CA SER A 84 -22.51 -0.45 2.12
C SER A 84 -21.08 -0.26 2.59
N ILE A 85 -20.76 -0.69 3.82
CA ILE A 85 -19.41 -0.55 4.39
C ILE A 85 -18.40 -1.38 3.58
N HIS A 86 -18.77 -2.60 3.19
CA HIS A 86 -17.94 -3.44 2.33
C HIS A 86 -17.69 -2.79 0.97
N ALA A 87 -18.71 -2.20 0.34
CA ALA A 87 -18.59 -1.52 -0.94
C ALA A 87 -17.69 -0.27 -0.86
N GLU A 88 -17.80 0.51 0.21
CA GLU A 88 -16.94 1.68 0.45
C GLU A 88 -15.48 1.25 0.60
N LEU A 89 -15.22 0.23 1.41
CA LEU A 89 -13.87 -0.29 1.58
C LEU A 89 -13.32 -0.88 0.28
N ALA A 90 -14.14 -1.59 -0.51
CA ALA A 90 -13.76 -2.10 -1.81
C ALA A 90 -13.33 -0.98 -2.78
N ALA A 91 -14.08 0.12 -2.81
CA ALA A 91 -13.77 1.28 -3.65
C ALA A 91 -12.44 1.91 -3.24
N ARG A 92 -12.22 2.11 -1.94
CA ARG A 92 -10.96 2.67 -1.40
C ARG A 92 -9.75 1.76 -1.64
N MET A 93 -9.95 0.45 -1.55
CA MET A 93 -8.92 -0.55 -1.91
C MET A 93 -8.56 -0.48 -3.40
N ALA A 94 -9.56 -0.32 -4.27
CA ALA A 94 -9.34 -0.19 -5.71
C ALA A 94 -8.58 1.10 -6.07
N GLU A 95 -8.96 2.24 -5.47
CA GLU A 95 -8.26 3.51 -5.63
C GLU A 95 -6.81 3.41 -5.14
N PHE A 96 -6.59 2.85 -3.95
CA PHE A 96 -5.23 2.63 -3.41
C PHE A 96 -4.36 1.81 -4.37
N LYS A 97 -4.92 0.76 -4.98
CA LYS A 97 -4.24 -0.09 -5.94
C LYS A 97 -3.83 0.68 -7.19
N GLU A 98 -4.73 1.47 -7.76
CA GLU A 98 -4.42 2.30 -8.94
C GLU A 98 -3.31 3.32 -8.66
N GLU A 99 -3.39 3.99 -7.50
CA GLU A 99 -2.33 4.90 -7.05
C GLU A 99 -0.99 4.18 -6.86
N PHE A 100 -1.02 2.96 -6.32
CA PHE A 100 0.18 2.17 -6.08
C PHE A 100 0.84 1.72 -7.40
N GLU A 101 0.06 1.29 -8.39
CA GLU A 101 0.59 0.94 -9.72
C GLU A 101 1.19 2.14 -10.45
N THR A 102 0.58 3.32 -10.29
CA THR A 102 1.13 4.57 -10.79
C THR A 102 2.48 4.88 -10.13
N LEU A 103 2.55 4.77 -8.80
CA LEU A 103 3.79 4.94 -8.04
C LEU A 103 4.87 3.94 -8.47
N LYS A 104 4.52 2.66 -8.61
CA LYS A 104 5.44 1.61 -9.08
C LYS A 104 6.06 1.97 -10.43
N THR A 105 5.23 2.46 -11.35
CA THR A 105 5.70 2.86 -12.68
C THR A 105 6.64 4.07 -12.63
N THR A 106 6.31 5.11 -11.86
CA THR A 106 7.17 6.31 -11.75
C THR A 106 8.46 6.00 -11.00
N PHE A 107 8.37 5.22 -9.93
CA PHE A 107 9.49 4.74 -9.13
C PHE A 107 10.48 3.93 -9.98
N HIS A 108 9.99 2.95 -10.75
CA HIS A 108 10.86 2.14 -11.60
C HIS A 108 11.62 2.98 -12.63
N ARG A 109 10.97 3.97 -13.26
CA ARG A 109 11.65 4.90 -14.17
C ARG A 109 12.74 5.71 -13.46
N PHE A 110 12.51 6.11 -12.21
CA PHE A 110 13.50 6.80 -11.41
C PHE A 110 14.70 5.90 -11.11
N VAL A 111 14.47 4.67 -10.64
CA VAL A 111 15.55 3.71 -10.34
C VAL A 111 16.37 3.41 -11.60
N VAL A 112 15.75 3.04 -12.72
CA VAL A 112 16.47 2.71 -13.98
C VAL A 112 17.31 3.89 -14.50
N LYS A 113 16.89 5.13 -14.24
CA LYS A 113 17.64 6.32 -14.65
C LYS A 113 18.88 6.58 -13.78
N HIS A 114 18.92 6.04 -12.56
CA HIS A 114 19.89 6.40 -11.54
C HIS A 114 20.62 5.20 -10.89
N ASP A 115 20.35 3.98 -11.34
CA ASP A 115 21.10 2.73 -11.08
C ASP A 115 22.34 2.64 -11.99
#